data_AF-A4ICB6-F1
#
_entry.id   AF-A4ICB6-F1
#
_cell.length_a   1.000
_cell.length_b   1.000
_cell.length_c   1.000
_cell.angle_alpha   90.00
_cell.angle_beta   90.00
_cell.angle_gamma   90.00
#
_symmetry.space_group_name_H-M   'P 1'
#
loop_
_entity.id
_entity.type
_entity.pdbx_description
1 polymer ?
#
loop_
_entity_poly.entity_id
_entity_poly.type
_entity_poly.pdbx_seq_one_letter_code
_entity_poly.pdbx_strand_id
1 'polypeptide(L)'
;MFRRLSMCVPFATTARFYTPSEELKKLYASDFERAQFPANIVPSDSVTFAKFLYKAVEPKGSFDTILKDFQTIAAAIPKLPVFWQRTVVVSEVKEFKSLSAPTTFTLEWMQSNGMLDLLPDVAEVYETYVNAKMKRVTAKIYVAPGKEQDRALVDKAKRVAEQVVKDNKQFAGYTLVPKVMVDRSIVEGFAVDVQGTYVNEAVGRTKETQASGEADYTNIPPPRLSKTTWEDNIETEVLRKYLDSLSLYDAEELKNGV
;
A
#
# COMPACT_ATOMS: atom_id res chain seq x y z
N MET A 1 -35.82 -49.41 42.10
CA MET A 1 -35.57 -49.47 40.64
C MET A 1 -36.16 -48.23 39.99
N PHE A 2 -35.38 -47.16 39.79
CA PHE A 2 -35.84 -45.96 39.08
C PHE A 2 -35.04 -45.79 37.80
N ARG A 3 -35.67 -46.13 36.66
CA ARG A 3 -35.15 -45.90 35.30
C ARG A 3 -35.16 -44.39 35.03
N ARG A 4 -33.98 -43.80 34.85
CA ARG A 4 -33.80 -42.48 34.26
C ARG A 4 -34.05 -42.58 32.76
N LEU A 5 -35.15 -41.99 32.28
CA LEU A 5 -35.36 -41.68 30.88
C LEU A 5 -34.72 -40.32 30.61
N SER A 6 -33.58 -40.32 29.91
CA SER A 6 -32.96 -39.12 29.38
C SER A 6 -33.68 -38.76 28.08
N MET A 7 -34.44 -37.67 28.07
CA MET A 7 -34.96 -37.09 26.83
C MET A 7 -33.86 -36.25 26.18
N CYS A 8 -33.36 -36.69 25.02
CA CYS A 8 -32.62 -35.84 24.11
C CYS A 8 -33.58 -34.79 23.55
N VAL A 9 -33.40 -33.53 23.97
CA VAL A 9 -33.97 -32.38 23.29
C VAL A 9 -33.26 -32.25 21.94
N PRO A 10 -33.99 -32.25 20.80
CA PRO A 10 -33.36 -31.96 19.52
C PRO A 10 -32.92 -30.50 19.53
N PHE A 11 -31.61 -30.26 19.57
CA PHE A 11 -31.04 -28.98 19.19
C PHE A 11 -31.37 -28.75 17.72
N ALA A 12 -32.42 -27.97 17.45
CA ALA A 12 -32.65 -27.38 16.15
C ALA A 12 -31.62 -26.27 15.94
N THR A 13 -30.41 -26.65 15.51
CA THR A 13 -29.50 -25.73 14.87
C THR A 13 -30.08 -25.39 13.50
N THR A 14 -30.99 -24.41 13.47
CA THR A 14 -31.25 -23.67 12.23
C THR A 14 -29.91 -23.04 11.84
N ALA A 15 -29.20 -23.68 10.93
CA ALA A 15 -28.11 -23.05 10.22
C ALA A 15 -28.70 -21.80 9.56
N ARG A 16 -28.43 -20.63 10.16
CA ARG A 16 -28.81 -19.33 9.62
C ARG A 16 -27.88 -19.06 8.44
N PHE A 17 -28.03 -19.84 7.38
CA PHE A 17 -27.53 -19.47 6.07
C PHE A 17 -28.30 -18.23 5.65
N TYR A 18 -27.58 -17.17 5.33
CA TYR A 18 -28.17 -15.94 4.82
C TYR A 18 -29.05 -16.27 3.62
N THR A 19 -30.31 -15.84 3.66
CA THR A 19 -31.22 -15.98 2.53
C THR A 19 -31.27 -14.62 1.82
N PRO A 20 -30.63 -14.46 0.65
CA PRO A 20 -30.64 -13.19 -0.06
C PRO A 20 -32.06 -12.80 -0.44
N SER A 21 -32.34 -11.50 -0.41
CA SER A 21 -33.63 -10.96 -0.87
C SER A 21 -33.87 -11.30 -2.34
N GLU A 22 -35.13 -11.50 -2.72
CA GLU A 22 -35.53 -11.81 -4.10
C GLU A 22 -35.07 -10.74 -5.11
N GLU A 23 -35.03 -9.47 -4.71
CA GLU A 23 -34.52 -8.36 -5.53
C GLU A 23 -33.04 -8.58 -5.91
N LEU A 24 -32.21 -8.97 -4.94
CA LEU A 24 -30.78 -9.24 -5.17
C LEU A 24 -30.56 -10.47 -6.04
N LYS A 25 -31.35 -11.53 -5.86
CA LYS A 25 -31.29 -12.71 -6.72
C LYS A 25 -31.62 -12.38 -8.17
N LYS A 26 -32.67 -11.57 -8.39
CA LYS A 26 -33.05 -11.10 -9.73
C LYS A 26 -31.96 -10.24 -10.36
N LEU A 27 -31.36 -9.33 -9.60
CA LEU A 27 -30.24 -8.52 -10.08
C LEU A 27 -29.03 -9.39 -10.42
N TYR A 28 -28.68 -10.34 -9.55
CA TYR A 28 -27.56 -11.25 -9.76
C TYR A 28 -27.73 -12.12 -11.01
N ALA A 29 -28.96 -12.60 -11.27
CA ALA A 29 -29.30 -13.35 -12.47
C ALA A 29 -29.48 -12.48 -13.73
N SER A 30 -29.47 -11.15 -13.59
CA SER A 30 -29.61 -10.22 -14.71
C SER A 30 -28.27 -9.86 -15.33
N ASP A 31 -28.28 -9.31 -16.55
CA ASP A 31 -27.08 -8.81 -17.24
C ASP A 31 -26.71 -7.38 -16.74
N PHE A 32 -26.52 -7.25 -15.42
CA PHE A 32 -26.23 -5.96 -14.77
C PHE A 32 -24.89 -5.37 -15.20
N GLU A 33 -23.96 -6.20 -15.68
CA GLU A 33 -22.62 -5.77 -16.09
C GLU A 33 -22.62 -4.88 -17.34
N ARG A 34 -23.61 -5.08 -18.23
CA ARG A 34 -23.82 -4.30 -19.46
C ARG A 34 -24.67 -3.05 -19.25
N ALA A 35 -25.16 -2.82 -18.05
CA ALA A 35 -25.90 -1.60 -17.73
C ALA A 35 -24.99 -0.36 -17.83
N GLN A 36 -25.61 0.83 -17.91
CA GLN A 36 -24.87 2.08 -17.90
C GLN A 36 -24.33 2.38 -16.49
N PHE A 37 -23.05 2.76 -16.41
CA PHE A 37 -22.35 3.16 -15.19
C PHE A 37 -21.77 4.57 -15.33
N PRO A 38 -21.60 5.32 -14.22
CA PRO A 38 -21.13 6.71 -14.25
C PRO A 38 -19.69 6.91 -14.76
N ALA A 39 -18.87 5.86 -14.72
CA ALA A 39 -17.48 5.89 -15.15
C ALA A 39 -17.16 4.62 -15.95
N ASN A 40 -16.24 4.74 -16.90
CA ASN A 40 -15.69 3.58 -17.60
C ASN A 40 -14.40 3.16 -16.91
N ILE A 41 -14.39 1.97 -16.31
CA ILE A 41 -13.27 1.41 -15.57
C ILE A 41 -12.87 0.11 -16.26
N VAL A 42 -11.57 -0.16 -16.32
CA VAL A 42 -11.01 -1.37 -16.94
C VAL A 42 -11.68 -2.61 -16.32
N PRO A 43 -12.29 -3.51 -17.11
CA PRO A 43 -12.97 -4.69 -16.58
C PRO A 43 -12.05 -5.56 -15.72
N SER A 44 -12.52 -5.91 -14.52
CA SER A 44 -11.89 -6.86 -13.59
C SER A 44 -12.95 -7.45 -12.67
N ASP A 45 -12.64 -8.53 -11.95
CA ASP A 45 -13.57 -9.12 -10.98
C ASP A 45 -14.00 -8.11 -9.91
N SER A 46 -13.07 -7.27 -9.45
CA SER A 46 -13.34 -6.18 -8.52
C SER A 46 -14.38 -5.19 -9.07
N VAL A 47 -14.31 -4.91 -10.38
CA VAL A 47 -15.29 -4.06 -11.07
C VAL A 47 -16.65 -4.73 -11.13
N THR A 48 -16.74 -6.04 -11.38
CA THR A 48 -18.01 -6.76 -11.39
C THR A 48 -18.71 -6.70 -10.03
N PHE A 49 -17.99 -6.96 -8.94
CA PHE A 49 -18.56 -6.82 -7.58
C PHE A 49 -19.02 -5.39 -7.28
N ALA A 50 -18.21 -4.39 -7.66
CA ALA A 50 -18.56 -2.98 -7.46
C ALA A 50 -19.78 -2.55 -8.30
N LYS A 51 -19.88 -3.03 -9.55
CA LYS A 51 -21.04 -2.81 -10.43
C LYS A 51 -22.31 -3.38 -9.82
N PHE A 52 -22.25 -4.61 -9.29
CA PHE A 52 -23.37 -5.24 -8.61
C PHE A 52 -23.85 -4.40 -7.42
N LEU A 53 -22.92 -4.00 -6.53
CA LEU A 53 -23.24 -3.15 -5.38
C LEU A 53 -23.85 -1.82 -5.81
N TYR A 54 -23.31 -1.18 -6.85
CA TYR A 54 -23.82 0.08 -7.38
C TYR A 54 -25.27 -0.07 -7.87
N LYS A 55 -25.55 -1.10 -8.68
CA LYS A 55 -26.91 -1.36 -9.20
C LYS A 55 -27.89 -1.81 -8.13
N ALA A 56 -27.44 -2.50 -7.08
CA ALA A 56 -28.29 -2.91 -5.97
C ALA A 56 -28.85 -1.73 -5.18
N VAL A 57 -28.08 -0.63 -5.04
CA VAL A 57 -28.51 0.55 -4.28
C VAL A 57 -28.96 1.72 -5.14
N GLU A 58 -28.68 1.72 -6.44
CA GLU A 58 -29.10 2.77 -7.38
C GLU A 58 -30.62 3.08 -7.30
N PRO A 59 -31.54 2.09 -7.24
CA PRO A 59 -32.97 2.35 -7.12
C PRO A 59 -33.38 3.08 -5.83
N LYS A 60 -32.63 2.87 -4.74
CA LYS A 60 -32.90 3.47 -3.42
C LYS A 60 -32.09 4.75 -3.18
N GLY A 61 -31.13 5.07 -4.05
CA GLY A 61 -30.20 6.19 -3.88
C GLY A 61 -29.31 6.07 -2.64
N SER A 62 -29.21 4.88 -2.03
CA SER A 62 -28.58 4.68 -0.72
C SER A 62 -27.09 4.33 -0.85
N PHE A 63 -26.34 5.11 -1.64
CA PHE A 63 -24.91 4.88 -1.90
C PHE A 63 -24.06 4.99 -0.64
N ASP A 64 -24.39 5.94 0.25
CA ASP A 64 -23.66 6.17 1.50
C ASP A 64 -23.73 4.96 2.46
N THR A 65 -24.75 4.11 2.34
CA THR A 65 -24.88 2.90 3.16
C THR A 65 -23.74 1.92 2.87
N ILE A 66 -23.44 1.67 1.59
CA ILE A 66 -22.36 0.76 1.18
C ILE A 66 -20.99 1.35 1.53
N LEU A 67 -20.81 2.67 1.38
CA LEU A 67 -19.58 3.32 1.81
C LEU A 67 -19.33 3.15 3.32
N LYS A 68 -20.39 3.26 4.14
CA LYS A 68 -20.31 2.99 5.59
C LYS A 68 -20.05 1.52 5.90
N ASP A 69 -20.60 0.61 5.12
CA ASP A 69 -20.32 -0.82 5.26
C ASP A 69 -18.84 -1.10 5.02
N PHE A 70 -18.23 -0.54 3.96
CA PHE A 70 -16.79 -0.68 3.72
C PHE A 70 -15.94 -0.09 4.85
N GLN A 71 -16.34 1.03 5.44
CA GLN A 71 -15.67 1.59 6.63
C GLN A 71 -15.77 0.65 7.83
N THR A 72 -16.94 0.05 8.05
CA THR A 72 -17.18 -0.92 9.13
C THR A 72 -16.31 -2.16 8.94
N ILE A 73 -16.20 -2.66 7.70
CA ILE A 73 -15.33 -3.79 7.38
C ILE A 73 -13.86 -3.41 7.60
N ALA A 74 -13.40 -2.27 7.09
CA ALA A 74 -12.03 -1.80 7.27
C ALA A 74 -11.65 -1.65 8.76
N ALA A 75 -12.58 -1.20 9.61
CA ALA A 75 -12.39 -1.11 11.05
C ALA A 75 -12.37 -2.48 11.76
N ALA A 76 -13.02 -3.49 11.18
CA ALA A 76 -13.04 -4.86 11.71
C ALA A 76 -11.79 -5.66 11.31
N ILE A 77 -11.22 -5.44 10.12
CA ILE A 77 -10.06 -6.19 9.58
C ILE A 77 -8.90 -6.32 10.59
N PRO A 78 -8.46 -5.27 11.31
CA PRO A 78 -7.36 -5.39 12.28
C PRO A 78 -7.63 -6.34 13.46
N LYS A 79 -8.90 -6.66 13.73
CA LYS A 79 -9.32 -7.57 14.80
C LYS A 79 -9.41 -9.03 14.33
N LEU A 80 -9.40 -9.25 13.03
CA LEU A 80 -9.49 -10.56 12.42
C LEU A 80 -8.10 -11.22 12.37
N PRO A 81 -8.02 -12.56 12.35
CA PRO A 81 -6.74 -13.26 12.22
C PRO A 81 -6.02 -12.88 10.92
N VAL A 82 -4.70 -13.06 10.91
CA VAL A 82 -3.90 -12.96 9.68
C VAL A 82 -4.47 -13.96 8.66
N PHE A 83 -4.67 -13.52 7.42
CA PHE A 83 -5.35 -14.27 6.35
C PHE A 83 -6.83 -14.61 6.64
N TRP A 84 -7.55 -13.74 7.34
CA TRP A 84 -8.99 -13.89 7.59
C TRP A 84 -9.81 -14.17 6.33
N GLN A 85 -9.37 -13.66 5.18
CA GLN A 85 -9.98 -13.90 3.87
C GLN A 85 -10.11 -15.40 3.53
N ARG A 86 -9.24 -16.25 4.10
CA ARG A 86 -9.21 -17.70 3.86
C ARG A 86 -9.76 -18.51 5.02
N THR A 87 -9.66 -18.00 6.24
CA THR A 87 -9.94 -18.76 7.46
C THR A 87 -11.29 -18.44 8.09
N VAL A 88 -11.83 -17.24 7.84
CA VAL A 88 -13.03 -16.76 8.51
C VAL A 88 -14.24 -16.94 7.60
N VAL A 89 -15.32 -17.47 8.15
CA VAL A 89 -16.62 -17.50 7.49
C VAL A 89 -17.30 -16.15 7.70
N VAL A 90 -17.61 -15.43 6.62
CA VAL A 90 -18.17 -14.07 6.67
C VAL A 90 -19.43 -14.00 7.56
N SER A 91 -20.28 -15.02 7.51
CA SER A 91 -21.54 -15.08 8.28
C SER A 91 -21.33 -15.23 9.80
N GLU A 92 -20.15 -15.67 10.24
CA GLU A 92 -19.83 -15.86 11.66
C GLU A 92 -19.27 -14.59 12.31
N VAL A 93 -18.73 -13.65 11.52
CA VAL A 93 -18.15 -12.39 12.01
C VAL A 93 -19.24 -11.50 12.58
N LYS A 94 -19.10 -11.12 13.86
CA LYS A 94 -20.12 -10.32 14.57
C LYS A 94 -20.31 -8.95 13.93
N GLU A 95 -19.23 -8.31 13.51
CA GLU A 95 -19.20 -7.01 12.86
C GLU A 95 -19.87 -7.03 11.49
N PHE A 96 -19.87 -8.18 10.80
CA PHE A 96 -20.46 -8.28 9.45
C PHE A 96 -21.97 -8.49 9.47
N LYS A 97 -22.55 -8.82 10.63
CA LYS A 97 -24.00 -9.00 10.79
C LYS A 97 -24.79 -7.69 10.72
N SER A 98 -24.13 -6.55 10.92
CA SER A 98 -24.76 -5.22 10.80
C SER A 98 -24.64 -4.61 9.41
N LEU A 99 -23.97 -5.27 8.47
CA LEU A 99 -23.81 -4.79 7.10
C LEU A 99 -25.14 -4.86 6.34
N SER A 100 -25.26 -4.04 5.29
CA SER A 100 -26.44 -4.10 4.44
C SER A 100 -26.49 -5.40 3.62
N ALA A 101 -27.71 -5.82 3.28
CA ALA A 101 -27.96 -7.04 2.52
C ALA A 101 -27.17 -7.15 1.19
N PRO A 102 -27.03 -6.08 0.37
CA PRO A 102 -26.16 -6.12 -0.81
C PRO A 102 -24.70 -6.43 -0.46
N THR A 103 -24.16 -5.78 0.57
CA THR A 103 -22.76 -6.00 1.00
C THR A 103 -22.55 -7.41 1.52
N THR A 104 -23.44 -7.91 2.38
CA THR A 104 -23.36 -9.30 2.89
C THR A 104 -23.41 -10.31 1.76
N PHE A 105 -24.32 -10.12 0.79
CA PHE A 105 -24.41 -11.00 -0.38
C PHE A 105 -23.12 -10.98 -1.21
N THR A 106 -22.58 -9.79 -1.49
CA THR A 106 -21.32 -9.67 -2.24
C THR A 106 -20.16 -10.29 -1.48
N LEU A 107 -20.07 -10.16 -0.16
CA LEU A 107 -19.02 -10.81 0.63
C LEU A 107 -19.11 -12.34 0.60
N GLU A 108 -20.31 -12.91 0.73
CA GLU A 108 -20.50 -14.35 0.60
C GLU A 108 -20.18 -14.85 -0.82
N TRP A 109 -20.55 -14.07 -1.83
CA TRP A 109 -20.22 -14.36 -3.22
C TRP A 109 -18.70 -14.33 -3.45
N MET A 110 -18.01 -13.29 -2.98
CA MET A 110 -16.55 -13.21 -3.03
C MET A 110 -15.88 -14.36 -2.26
N GLN A 111 -16.43 -14.76 -1.11
CA GLN A 111 -15.94 -15.90 -0.34
C GLN A 111 -16.08 -17.21 -1.14
N SER A 112 -17.21 -17.43 -1.82
CA SER A 112 -17.42 -18.63 -2.65
C SER A 112 -16.45 -18.74 -3.83
N ASN A 113 -16.00 -17.59 -4.36
CA ASN A 113 -15.00 -17.54 -5.44
C ASN A 113 -13.55 -17.46 -4.93
N GLY A 114 -13.33 -17.37 -3.61
CA GLY A 114 -12.00 -17.20 -3.03
C GLY A 114 -11.35 -15.84 -3.30
N MET A 115 -12.16 -14.80 -3.55
CA MET A 115 -11.73 -13.45 -3.99
C MET A 115 -11.87 -12.37 -2.91
N LEU A 116 -11.91 -12.75 -1.63
CA LEU A 116 -12.05 -11.79 -0.51
C LEU A 116 -10.83 -10.86 -0.35
N ASP A 117 -9.71 -11.22 -0.94
CA ASP A 117 -8.50 -10.38 -1.05
C ASP A 117 -8.70 -9.15 -1.93
N LEU A 118 -9.60 -9.20 -2.91
CA LEU A 118 -9.94 -8.08 -3.81
C LEU A 118 -10.84 -7.02 -3.15
N LEU A 119 -11.30 -7.22 -1.91
CA LEU A 119 -12.24 -6.32 -1.25
C LEU A 119 -11.78 -4.84 -1.19
N PRO A 120 -10.49 -4.52 -0.96
CA PRO A 120 -10.02 -3.14 -1.03
C PRO A 120 -10.22 -2.51 -2.41
N ASP A 121 -9.97 -3.26 -3.47
CA ASP A 121 -10.14 -2.79 -4.86
C ASP A 121 -11.62 -2.59 -5.19
N VAL A 122 -12.49 -3.51 -4.73
CA VAL A 122 -13.95 -3.36 -4.86
C VAL A 122 -14.42 -2.06 -4.21
N ALA A 123 -13.91 -1.75 -3.02
CA ALA A 123 -14.27 -0.53 -2.30
C ALA A 123 -13.81 0.74 -3.06
N GLU A 124 -12.60 0.74 -3.62
CA GLU A 124 -12.08 1.87 -4.41
C GLU A 124 -12.86 2.08 -5.71
N VAL A 125 -13.18 1.00 -6.43
CA VAL A 125 -14.00 1.08 -7.65
C VAL A 125 -15.42 1.57 -7.33
N TYR A 126 -16.03 1.05 -6.27
CA TYR A 126 -17.36 1.49 -5.84
C TYR A 126 -17.37 2.96 -5.45
N GLU A 127 -16.39 3.40 -4.65
CA GLU A 127 -16.20 4.81 -4.27
C GLU A 127 -16.06 5.68 -5.53
N THR A 128 -15.32 5.23 -6.55
CA THR A 128 -15.17 5.91 -7.83
C THR A 128 -16.51 6.06 -8.56
N TYR A 129 -17.35 5.02 -8.62
CA TYR A 129 -18.69 5.13 -9.22
C TYR A 129 -19.60 6.09 -8.48
N VAL A 130 -19.60 6.06 -7.14
CA VAL A 130 -20.41 6.98 -6.33
C VAL A 130 -19.93 8.41 -6.50
N ASN A 131 -18.63 8.65 -6.51
CA ASN A 131 -18.06 9.97 -6.70
C ASN A 131 -18.35 10.53 -8.09
N ALA A 132 -18.23 9.71 -9.14
CA ALA A 132 -18.65 10.10 -10.49
C ALA A 132 -20.14 10.44 -10.56
N LYS A 133 -21.01 9.63 -9.92
CA LYS A 133 -22.46 9.89 -9.86
C LYS A 133 -22.79 11.20 -9.12
N MET A 134 -22.09 11.47 -8.03
CA MET A 134 -22.29 12.64 -7.16
C MET A 134 -21.52 13.88 -7.60
N LYS A 135 -20.77 13.81 -8.71
CA LYS A 135 -19.83 14.86 -9.15
C LYS A 135 -18.87 15.27 -8.04
N ARG A 136 -18.22 14.29 -7.42
CA ARG A 136 -17.19 14.48 -6.39
C ARG A 136 -15.83 14.02 -6.92
N VAL A 137 -14.77 14.70 -6.51
CA VAL A 137 -13.38 14.33 -6.81
C VAL A 137 -12.67 14.07 -5.49
N THR A 138 -12.20 12.84 -5.29
CA THR A 138 -11.41 12.49 -4.11
C THR A 138 -9.96 12.94 -4.30
N ALA A 139 -9.43 13.68 -3.34
CA ALA A 139 -8.01 13.99 -3.23
C ALA A 139 -7.39 13.17 -2.09
N LYS A 140 -6.47 12.25 -2.42
CA LYS A 140 -5.73 11.47 -1.43
C LYS A 140 -4.55 12.31 -0.93
N ILE A 141 -4.55 12.67 0.34
CA ILE A 141 -3.50 13.47 0.97
C ILE A 141 -2.66 12.55 1.84
N TYR A 142 -1.41 12.32 1.45
CA TYR A 142 -0.47 11.49 2.17
C TYR A 142 0.34 12.34 3.16
N VAL A 143 0.35 11.93 4.43
CA VAL A 143 1.07 12.60 5.51
C VAL A 143 1.90 11.60 6.33
N ALA A 144 2.94 12.11 6.99
CA ALA A 144 3.75 11.32 7.91
C ALA A 144 2.89 10.74 9.07
N PRO A 145 3.25 9.57 9.62
CA PRO A 145 2.57 8.99 10.77
C PRO A 145 2.57 9.98 11.96
N GLY A 146 1.40 10.22 12.54
CA GLY A 146 1.20 11.16 13.66
C GLY A 146 0.93 12.61 13.24
N LYS A 147 1.05 12.96 11.96
CA LYS A 147 0.72 14.30 11.42
C LYS A 147 -0.69 14.43 10.84
N GLU A 148 -1.50 13.38 10.94
CA GLU A 148 -2.90 13.36 10.45
C GLU A 148 -3.79 14.46 11.07
N GLN A 149 -3.50 14.85 12.31
CA GLN A 149 -4.25 15.88 13.05
C GLN A 149 -3.60 17.27 12.94
N ASP A 150 -2.47 17.39 12.23
CA ASP A 150 -1.78 18.66 12.03
C ASP A 150 -2.58 19.53 11.04
N ARG A 151 -3.46 20.37 11.59
CA ARG A 151 -4.36 21.23 10.80
C ARG A 151 -3.60 22.09 9.80
N ALA A 152 -2.43 22.60 10.15
CA ALA A 152 -1.67 23.49 9.28
C ALA A 152 -1.16 22.77 8.04
N LEU A 153 -0.66 21.55 8.20
CA LEU A 153 -0.16 20.71 7.10
C LEU A 153 -1.30 20.21 6.23
N VAL A 154 -2.39 19.74 6.84
CA VAL A 154 -3.59 19.29 6.12
C VAL A 154 -4.25 20.44 5.34
N ASP A 155 -4.30 21.64 5.90
CA ASP A 155 -4.89 22.80 5.20
C ASP A 155 -4.00 23.28 4.03
N LYS A 156 -2.68 23.20 4.15
CA LYS A 156 -1.76 23.42 3.01
C LYS A 156 -2.00 22.40 1.91
N ALA A 157 -2.06 21.11 2.25
CA ALA A 157 -2.33 20.04 1.30
C ALA A 157 -3.69 20.18 0.62
N LYS A 158 -4.73 20.60 1.35
CA LYS A 158 -6.05 20.90 0.78
C LYS A 158 -6.00 22.06 -0.22
N ARG A 159 -5.24 23.13 0.07
CA ARG A 159 -5.07 24.24 -0.90
C ARG A 159 -4.38 23.79 -2.18
N VAL A 160 -3.36 22.92 -2.07
CA VAL A 160 -2.72 22.31 -3.25
C VAL A 160 -3.73 21.46 -4.03
N ALA A 161 -4.52 20.63 -3.35
CA ALA A 161 -5.57 19.85 -3.99
C ALA A 161 -6.62 20.73 -4.70
N GLU A 162 -7.08 21.80 -4.06
CA GLU A 162 -8.01 22.77 -4.64
C GLU A 162 -7.42 23.48 -5.86
N GLN A 163 -6.13 23.82 -5.84
CA GLN A 163 -5.43 24.42 -6.96
C GLN A 163 -5.38 23.46 -8.16
N VAL A 164 -5.01 22.19 -7.92
CA VAL A 164 -5.01 21.15 -8.96
C VAL A 164 -6.40 20.94 -9.57
N VAL A 165 -7.46 21.00 -8.75
CA VAL A 165 -8.86 20.90 -9.23
C VAL A 165 -9.26 22.12 -10.07
N LYS A 166 -8.83 23.33 -9.69
CA LYS A 166 -9.11 24.56 -10.45
C LYS A 166 -8.38 24.61 -11.78
N ASP A 167 -7.14 24.15 -11.83
CA ASP A 167 -6.31 24.16 -13.04
C ASP A 167 -6.79 23.11 -14.06
N ASN A 168 -7.37 22.01 -13.58
CA ASN A 168 -7.93 20.97 -14.42
C ASN A 168 -9.39 21.24 -14.79
N LYS A 169 -9.63 21.69 -16.03
CA LYS A 169 -10.97 21.90 -16.59
C LYS A 169 -11.90 20.68 -16.50
N GLN A 170 -11.33 19.47 -16.42
CA GLN A 170 -12.09 18.22 -16.30
C GLN A 170 -12.88 18.12 -14.99
N PHE A 171 -12.43 18.81 -13.93
CA PHE A 171 -13.07 18.80 -12.62
C PHE A 171 -13.95 20.03 -12.36
N ALA A 172 -14.20 20.85 -13.39
CA ALA A 172 -15.09 21.99 -13.27
C ALA A 172 -16.50 21.55 -12.82
N GLY A 173 -16.96 22.08 -11.67
CA GLY A 173 -18.25 21.74 -11.08
C GLY A 173 -18.26 20.49 -10.19
N TYR A 174 -17.11 19.84 -9.99
CA TYR A 174 -16.98 18.76 -9.02
C TYR A 174 -16.67 19.28 -7.62
N THR A 175 -17.21 18.60 -6.60
CA THR A 175 -16.91 18.89 -5.19
C THR A 175 -15.70 18.10 -4.74
N LEU A 176 -14.70 18.77 -4.17
CA LEU A 176 -13.49 18.13 -3.64
C LEU A 176 -13.79 17.40 -2.31
N VAL A 177 -13.38 16.13 -2.22
CA VAL A 177 -13.45 15.32 -1.01
C VAL A 177 -12.03 14.94 -0.60
N PRO A 178 -11.43 15.61 0.40
CA PRO A 178 -10.10 15.27 0.88
C PRO A 178 -10.12 13.99 1.73
N LYS A 179 -9.23 13.04 1.43
CA LYS A 179 -9.02 11.80 2.16
C LYS A 179 -7.58 11.74 2.65
N VAL A 180 -7.38 11.93 3.95
CA VAL A 180 -6.04 11.89 4.55
C VAL A 180 -5.62 10.44 4.74
N MET A 181 -4.43 10.09 4.26
CA MET A 181 -3.81 8.77 4.34
C MET A 181 -2.43 8.89 4.98
N VAL A 182 -2.05 7.85 5.71
CA VAL A 182 -0.73 7.79 6.35
C VAL A 182 0.25 7.11 5.42
N ASP A 183 1.35 7.78 5.14
CA ASP A 183 2.49 7.18 4.43
C ASP A 183 3.71 7.18 5.37
N ARG A 184 4.21 5.98 5.67
CA ARG A 184 5.37 5.78 6.55
C ARG A 184 6.70 6.15 5.89
N SER A 185 6.71 6.35 4.58
CA SER A 185 7.91 6.78 3.83
C SER A 185 8.17 8.28 3.98
N ILE A 186 7.13 9.06 4.26
CA ILE A 186 7.18 10.50 4.47
C ILE A 186 7.69 10.77 5.89
N VAL A 187 8.78 11.53 5.98
CA VAL A 187 9.30 12.04 7.26
C VAL A 187 8.72 13.42 7.55
N GLU A 188 8.72 14.29 6.54
CA GLU A 188 8.22 15.65 6.64
C GLU A 188 7.48 16.03 5.35
N GLY A 189 6.54 16.99 5.43
CA GLY A 189 5.75 17.44 4.29
C GLY A 189 4.53 16.58 4.00
N PHE A 190 4.03 16.67 2.78
CA PHE A 190 2.81 15.98 2.32
C PHE A 190 2.89 15.67 0.83
N ALA A 191 2.13 14.68 0.39
CA ALA A 191 1.87 14.47 -1.03
C ALA A 191 0.36 14.47 -1.29
N VAL A 192 -0.06 14.93 -2.45
CA VAL A 192 -1.47 14.98 -2.85
C VAL A 192 -1.63 14.26 -4.18
N ASP A 193 -2.51 13.28 -4.23
CA ASP A 193 -2.98 12.66 -5.46
C ASP A 193 -4.43 13.09 -5.72
N VAL A 194 -4.64 13.81 -6.81
CA VAL A 194 -5.97 14.15 -7.33
C VAL A 194 -6.19 13.39 -8.63
N GLN A 195 -6.83 12.22 -8.54
CA GLN A 195 -7.24 11.39 -9.69
C GLN A 195 -6.11 11.19 -10.72
N GLY A 196 -4.89 10.87 -10.26
CA GLY A 196 -3.72 10.63 -11.10
C GLY A 196 -2.81 11.84 -11.30
N THR A 197 -3.21 13.03 -10.86
CA THR A 197 -2.30 14.19 -10.76
C THR A 197 -1.63 14.18 -9.40
N TYR A 198 -0.37 13.75 -9.36
CA TYR A 198 0.42 13.63 -8.13
C TYR A 198 1.31 14.85 -7.91
N VAL A 199 1.14 15.52 -6.77
CA VAL A 199 1.99 16.63 -6.32
C VAL A 199 2.72 16.18 -5.07
N ASN A 200 4.05 16.19 -5.13
CA ASN A 200 4.92 15.74 -4.04
C ASN A 200 5.65 16.91 -3.40
N GLU A 201 5.28 17.25 -2.16
CA GLU A 201 6.03 18.15 -1.28
C GLU A 201 6.58 17.40 -0.05
N ALA A 202 6.64 16.06 -0.14
CA ALA A 202 7.11 15.21 0.94
C ALA A 202 8.62 15.01 0.87
N VAL A 203 9.27 15.12 2.03
CA VAL A 203 10.66 14.77 2.25
C VAL A 203 10.70 13.35 2.80
N GLY A 204 11.26 12.43 2.00
CA GLY A 204 11.55 11.07 2.44
C GLY A 204 12.77 11.02 3.36
N ARG A 205 13.06 9.84 3.93
CA ARG A 205 14.34 9.63 4.63
C ARG A 205 15.49 9.85 3.65
N THR A 206 16.29 10.88 3.88
CA THR A 206 17.62 10.98 3.27
C THR A 206 18.42 9.79 3.77
N LYS A 207 18.61 8.77 2.92
CA LYS A 207 19.71 7.84 3.13
C LYS A 207 20.96 8.70 3.09
N GLU A 208 21.77 8.64 4.13
CA GLU A 208 23.16 9.05 4.01
C GLU A 208 23.74 8.18 2.91
N THR A 209 23.78 8.70 1.69
CA THR A 209 24.66 8.19 0.67
C THR A 209 26.04 8.49 1.20
N GLN A 210 26.61 7.58 2.00
CA GLN A 210 28.06 7.54 2.17
C GLN A 210 28.61 7.67 0.76
N ALA A 211 29.41 8.72 0.54
CA ALA A 211 29.93 9.09 -0.76
C ALA A 211 30.66 7.88 -1.36
N SER A 212 29.94 7.07 -2.15
CA SER A 212 30.52 5.92 -2.84
C SER A 212 31.27 6.36 -4.10
N GLY A 213 31.56 7.66 -4.22
CA GLY A 213 32.14 8.31 -5.40
C GLY A 213 33.61 8.70 -5.24
N GLU A 214 34.25 8.44 -4.09
CA GLU A 214 35.63 8.90 -3.84
C GLU A 214 36.66 7.78 -3.61
N ALA A 215 36.21 6.52 -3.50
CA ALA A 215 37.12 5.39 -3.38
C ALA A 215 37.49 4.88 -4.77
N ASP A 216 38.67 5.29 -5.25
CA ASP A 216 39.29 4.65 -6.41
C ASP A 216 39.88 3.30 -6.00
N TYR A 217 39.06 2.25 -6.13
CA TYR A 217 39.48 0.87 -5.90
C TYR A 217 40.48 0.33 -6.94
N THR A 218 40.78 1.10 -7.99
CA THR A 218 41.73 0.70 -9.05
C THR A 218 43.14 1.21 -8.79
N ASN A 219 43.33 2.18 -7.88
CA ASN A 219 44.65 2.69 -7.52
C ASN A 219 45.15 2.09 -6.20
N ILE A 220 46.36 1.52 -6.24
CA ILE A 220 47.10 1.13 -5.05
C ILE A 220 47.87 2.36 -4.56
N PRO A 221 47.64 2.86 -3.34
CA PRO A 221 48.38 4.01 -2.84
C PRO A 221 49.88 3.68 -2.73
N PRO A 222 50.77 4.62 -3.11
CA PRO A 222 52.20 4.35 -3.11
C PRO A 222 52.72 4.07 -1.69
N PRO A 223 53.64 3.08 -1.52
CA PRO A 223 54.22 2.78 -0.23
C PRO A 223 55.06 3.95 0.28
N ARG A 224 55.06 4.16 1.60
CA ARG A 224 55.94 5.16 2.23
C ARG A 224 57.34 4.57 2.34
N LEU A 225 58.26 5.03 1.48
CA LEU A 225 59.66 4.64 1.53
C LEU A 225 60.42 5.53 2.53
N SER A 226 61.05 4.91 3.52
CA SER A 226 62.05 5.55 4.39
C SER A 226 63.45 5.25 3.88
N LYS A 227 64.39 6.18 4.09
CA LYS A 227 65.80 5.99 3.71
C LYS A 227 66.38 4.77 4.43
N THR A 228 66.91 3.81 3.68
CA THR A 228 67.59 2.63 4.24
C THR A 228 68.79 3.08 5.07
N THR A 229 68.82 2.65 6.33
CA THR A 229 69.95 2.88 7.24
C THR A 229 70.65 1.55 7.41
N TRP A 230 71.85 1.43 6.84
CA TRP A 230 72.65 0.21 6.94
C TRP A 230 73.34 0.17 8.31
N GLU A 231 73.20 -0.95 9.02
CA GLU A 231 73.96 -1.19 10.25
C GLU A 231 75.45 -1.36 9.91
N ASP A 232 76.34 -0.77 10.70
CA ASP A 232 77.77 -0.97 10.54
C ASP A 232 78.14 -2.36 11.11
N ASN A 233 78.29 -3.34 10.23
CA ASN A 233 78.70 -4.70 10.54
C ASN A 233 79.68 -5.22 9.47
N ILE A 234 80.29 -6.38 9.70
CA ILE A 234 81.28 -6.96 8.77
C ILE A 234 80.69 -7.16 7.36
N GLU A 235 79.39 -7.47 7.27
CA GLU A 235 78.72 -7.72 6.00
C GLU A 235 78.53 -6.42 5.20
N THR A 236 78.20 -5.31 5.85
CA THR A 236 78.08 -3.98 5.22
C THR A 236 79.43 -3.37 4.88
N GLU A 237 80.52 -3.74 5.56
CA GLU A 237 81.89 -3.41 5.12
C GLU A 237 82.28 -4.12 3.81
N VAL A 238 82.00 -5.42 3.72
CA VAL A 238 82.31 -6.23 2.52
C VAL A 238 81.46 -5.80 1.33
N LEU A 239 80.18 -5.52 1.57
CA LEU A 239 79.20 -5.20 0.53
C LEU A 239 79.08 -3.71 0.24
N ARG A 240 79.81 -2.83 0.95
CA ARG A 240 79.68 -1.36 0.82
C ARG A 240 79.78 -0.85 -0.62
N LYS A 241 80.58 -1.50 -1.46
CA LYS A 241 80.72 -1.17 -2.90
C LYS A 241 79.49 -1.52 -3.74
N TYR A 242 78.66 -2.44 -3.27
CA TYR A 242 77.46 -2.95 -3.94
C TYR A 242 76.15 -2.42 -3.36
N LEU A 243 76.13 -1.99 -2.09
CA LEU A 243 74.91 -1.51 -1.42
C LEU A 243 74.23 -0.37 -2.18
N ASP A 244 75.01 0.57 -2.72
CA ASP A 244 74.47 1.66 -3.54
C ASP A 244 73.83 1.12 -4.84
N SER A 245 74.44 0.14 -5.52
CA SER A 245 73.84 -0.45 -6.73
C SER A 245 72.62 -1.30 -6.42
N LEU A 246 72.64 -2.06 -5.32
CA LEU A 246 71.50 -2.87 -4.88
C LEU A 246 70.30 -1.97 -4.55
N SER A 247 70.52 -0.85 -3.86
CA SER A 247 69.45 0.11 -3.57
C SER A 247 68.83 0.75 -4.82
N LEU A 248 69.61 0.87 -5.92
CA LEU A 248 69.11 1.32 -7.21
C LEU A 248 68.27 0.23 -7.90
N TYR A 249 68.70 -1.03 -7.85
CA TYR A 249 67.91 -2.16 -8.37
C TYR A 249 66.60 -2.33 -7.59
N ASP A 250 66.63 -2.26 -6.26
CA ASP A 250 65.42 -2.32 -5.42
C ASP A 250 64.42 -1.20 -5.79
N ALA A 251 64.91 0.02 -6.06
CA ALA A 251 64.07 1.13 -6.47
C ALA A 251 63.48 0.96 -7.88
N GLU A 252 64.20 0.27 -8.78
CA GLU A 252 63.74 -0.05 -10.13
C GLU A 252 62.69 -1.17 -10.12
N GLU A 253 62.93 -2.23 -9.35
CA GLU A 253 61.96 -3.33 -9.16
C GLU A 253 60.68 -2.85 -8.49
N LEU A 254 60.76 -1.95 -7.51
CA LEU A 254 59.57 -1.36 -6.87
C LEU A 254 58.68 -0.60 -7.88
N LYS A 255 59.28 -0.02 -8.93
CA LYS A 255 58.58 0.77 -9.94
C LYS A 255 58.04 -0.09 -11.09
N ASN A 256 58.83 -1.05 -11.56
CA ASN A 256 58.56 -1.80 -12.79
C ASN A 256 57.99 -3.20 -12.54
N GLY A 257 58.10 -3.72 -11.30
CA GLY A 257 57.92 -5.14 -11.02
C GLY A 257 59.11 -5.99 -11.48
N VAL A 258 59.06 -7.28 -11.16
CA VAL A 258 60.03 -8.31 -11.56
C VAL A 258 59.57 -9.03 -12.82
#